data_AF-V7HXR0-F1
#
_entry.id   AF-V7HXR0-F1
#
_cell.length_a   1.000
_cell.length_b   1.000
_cell.length_c   1.000
_cell.angle_alpha   90.00
_cell.angle_beta   90.00
_cell.angle_gamma   90.00
#
_symmetry.space_group_name_H-M   'P 1'
#
loop_
_entity.id
_entity.type
_entity.pdbx_description
1 polymer ?
#
loop_
_entity_poly.entity_id
_entity_poly.type
_entity_poly.pdbx_seq_one_letter_code
_entity_poly.pdbx_strand_id
1 'polypeptide(L)'
;MNYPYTGAIIDHFIKAQLTAPKLLAKLTSHLMKYRDSANQTMFNALDSHDTARLLTLAKEDKTLALQTLAFTFLQPGVPSIYYGI
;
A
#
# COMPACT_ATOMS: atom_id res chain seq x y z
N MET A 1 10.37 -5.79 2.37
CA MET A 1 9.34 -4.86 1.84
C MET A 1 8.07 -5.05 2.64
N ASN A 2 7.33 -3.98 2.92
CA ASN A 2 6.17 -4.00 3.81
C ASN A 2 4.89 -4.55 3.12
N TYR A 3 5.00 -5.73 2.51
CA TYR A 3 3.93 -6.35 1.71
C TYR A 3 2.63 -6.61 2.47
N PRO A 4 2.62 -7.03 3.75
CA PRO A 4 1.35 -7.20 4.46
C PRO A 4 0.59 -5.88 4.62
N TYR A 5 1.30 -4.75 4.73
CA TYR A 5 0.72 -3.43 4.87
C TYR A 5 0.26 -2.87 3.53
N THR A 6 1.15 -2.83 2.52
CA THR A 6 0.81 -2.32 1.18
C THR A 6 -0.17 -3.23 0.44
N GLY A 7 -0.12 -4.54 0.69
CA GLY A 7 -1.12 -5.49 0.20
C GLY A 7 -2.52 -5.21 0.74
N ALA A 8 -2.66 -4.83 2.01
CA ALA A 8 -3.97 -4.44 2.56
C ALA A 8 -4.54 -3.17 1.88
N ILE A 9 -3.67 -2.21 1.56
CA ILE A 9 -4.04 -1.01 0.80
C ILE A 9 -4.55 -1.38 -0.59
N ILE A 10 -3.81 -2.22 -1.32
CA ILE A 10 -4.21 -2.73 -2.65
C ILE A 10 -5.52 -3.51 -2.58
N ASP A 11 -5.70 -4.38 -1.58
CA ASP A 11 -6.90 -5.18 -1.41
C ASP A 11 -8.15 -4.31 -1.17
N HIS A 12 -7.99 -3.13 -0.57
CA HIS A 12 -9.07 -2.16 -0.38
C HIS A 12 -9.34 -1.32 -1.64
N PHE A 13 -8.35 -0.53 -2.07
CA PHE A 13 -8.54 0.45 -3.14
C PHE A 13 -8.73 -0.21 -4.51
N ILE A 14 -7.91 -1.22 -4.84
CA ILE A 14 -7.83 -1.74 -6.20
C ILE A 14 -8.69 -3.00 -6.37
N LYS A 15 -8.53 -3.97 -5.46
CA LYS A 15 -9.24 -5.25 -5.60
C LYS A 15 -10.66 -5.22 -5.06
N ALA A 16 -11.04 -4.19 -4.30
CA ALA A 16 -12.32 -4.08 -3.60
C ALA A 16 -12.68 -5.34 -2.75
N GLN A 17 -11.66 -6.05 -2.25
CA GLN A 17 -11.81 -7.26 -1.43
C GLN A 17 -11.92 -6.94 0.06
N LEU A 18 -11.52 -5.73 0.46
CA LEU A 18 -11.50 -5.28 1.83
C LEU A 18 -12.40 -4.05 2.00
N THR A 19 -13.24 -4.02 3.02
CA THR A 19 -14.00 -2.81 3.39
C THR A 19 -13.12 -1.83 4.17
N ALA A 20 -13.47 -0.55 4.21
CA ALA A 20 -12.69 0.45 4.94
C ALA A 20 -12.48 0.13 6.44
N PRO A 21 -13.48 -0.36 7.20
CA PRO A 21 -13.26 -0.78 8.59
C PRO A 21 -12.27 -1.95 8.72
N LYS A 22 -12.30 -2.90 7.77
CA LYS A 22 -11.36 -4.03 7.73
C LYS A 22 -9.94 -3.59 7.35
N LEU A 23 -9.81 -2.59 6.46
CA LEU A 23 -8.53 -1.94 6.17
C LEU A 23 -7.95 -1.33 7.43
N LEU A 24 -8.72 -0.49 8.11
CA LEU A 24 -8.29 0.17 9.35
C LEU A 24 -7.82 -0.85 10.39
N ALA A 25 -8.61 -1.91 10.63
CA ALA A 25 -8.23 -2.96 11.57
C ALA A 25 -6.91 -3.64 11.19
N LYS A 26 -6.68 -3.94 9.90
CA LYS A 26 -5.42 -4.54 9.42
C LYS A 26 -4.23 -3.59 9.58
N LEU A 27 -4.38 -2.31 9.18
CA LEU A 27 -3.30 -1.32 9.28
C LEU A 27 -2.91 -1.08 10.75
N THR A 28 -3.90 -0.85 11.62
CA THR A 28 -3.65 -0.65 13.05
C THR A 28 -3.02 -1.89 13.68
N SER A 29 -3.53 -3.08 13.40
CA SER A 29 -2.93 -4.33 13.88
C SER A 29 -1.48 -4.48 13.42
N HIS A 30 -1.17 -4.09 12.18
CA HIS A 30 0.19 -4.13 11.67
C HIS A 30 1.12 -3.14 12.39
N LEU A 31 0.67 -1.90 12.61
CA LEU A 31 1.43 -0.89 13.33
C LEU A 31 1.73 -1.31 14.77
N MET A 32 0.79 -2.01 15.43
CA MET A 32 0.98 -2.52 16.79
C MET A 32 1.95 -3.71 16.90
N LYS A 33 2.39 -4.30 15.78
CA LYS A 33 3.37 -5.41 15.79
C LYS A 33 4.81 -4.93 15.98
N TYR A 34 5.09 -3.68 15.62
CA TYR A 34 6.45 -3.15 15.59
C TYR A 34 6.56 -1.88 16.42
N ARG A 35 7.78 -1.57 16.86
CA ARG A 35 8.08 -0.28 17.52
C ARG A 35 7.93 0.86 16.52
N ASP A 36 7.64 2.05 17.02
CA ASP A 36 7.46 3.25 16.18
C ASP A 36 8.68 3.56 15.31
N SER A 37 9.91 3.39 15.82
CA SER A 37 11.14 3.58 15.05
C SER A 37 11.25 2.62 13.86
N ALA A 38 10.78 1.38 14.02
CA ALA A 38 10.71 0.42 12.93
C ALA A 38 9.61 0.81 11.94
N ASN A 39 8.40 1.17 12.42
CA ASN A 39 7.29 1.62 11.56
C ASN A 39 7.68 2.85 10.72
N GLN A 40 8.41 3.80 11.28
CA GLN A 40 8.89 5.01 10.58
C GLN A 40 9.89 4.73 9.45
N THR A 41 10.53 3.56 9.45
CA THR A 41 11.53 3.16 8.46
C THR A 41 11.07 1.99 7.57
N MET A 42 9.81 1.55 7.71
CA MET A 42 9.25 0.46 6.91
C MET A 42 9.17 0.84 5.43
N PHE A 43 9.64 -0.06 4.57
CA PHE A 43 9.67 0.15 3.12
C PHE A 43 8.31 -0.16 2.48
N ASN A 44 7.53 0.88 2.18
CA ASN A 44 6.17 0.81 1.67
C ASN A 44 6.15 0.90 0.12
N ALA A 45 6.28 -0.25 -0.54
CA ALA A 45 6.16 -0.36 -2.00
C ALA A 45 4.83 -1.02 -2.39
N LEU A 46 4.11 -0.42 -3.34
CA LEU A 46 2.87 -0.96 -3.90
C LEU A 46 3.12 -1.98 -5.02
N ASP A 47 4.21 -1.81 -5.77
CA ASP A 47 4.65 -2.73 -6.80
C ASP A 47 6.19 -2.79 -6.86
N SER A 48 6.71 -3.73 -7.65
CA SER A 48 8.13 -4.02 -7.79
C SER A 48 8.37 -4.86 -9.04
N HIS A 49 9.63 -5.24 -9.29
CA HIS A 49 9.98 -6.15 -10.38
C HIS A 49 9.37 -7.56 -10.22
N ASP A 50 9.01 -7.95 -8.99
CA ASP A 50 8.44 -9.26 -8.68
C ASP A 50 6.90 -9.28 -8.68
N THR A 51 6.25 -8.14 -8.95
CA THR A 51 4.78 -8.02 -8.86
C THR A 51 4.20 -7.32 -10.08
N ALA A 52 2.90 -7.53 -10.33
CA ALA A 52 2.18 -6.75 -11.33
C ALA A 52 2.26 -5.25 -11.02
N ARG A 53 2.28 -4.42 -12.07
CA ARG A 53 2.31 -2.96 -11.95
C ARG A 53 1.03 -2.45 -11.33
N LEU A 54 1.14 -1.37 -10.56
CA LEU A 54 0.00 -0.71 -9.92
C LEU A 54 -1.09 -0.33 -10.94
N LEU A 55 -0.69 0.25 -12.08
CA LEU A 55 -1.62 0.69 -13.13
C LEU A 55 -2.33 -0.49 -13.79
N THR A 56 -1.61 -1.61 -14.02
CA THR A 56 -2.20 -2.85 -14.52
C THR A 56 -3.22 -3.43 -13.54
N LEU A 57 -2.90 -3.43 -12.24
CA LEU A 57 -3.83 -3.85 -11.20
C LEU A 57 -5.07 -2.93 -11.14
N ALA A 58 -4.88 -1.62 -11.35
CA ALA A 58 -5.93 -0.62 -11.44
C ALA A 58 -6.68 -0.63 -12.79
N LYS A 59 -6.42 -1.60 -13.68
CA LYS A 59 -7.06 -1.69 -15.02
C LYS A 59 -6.93 -0.40 -15.84
N GLU A 60 -5.73 0.19 -15.83
CA GLU A 60 -5.42 1.45 -16.50
C GLU A 60 -6.16 2.70 -15.96
N ASP A 61 -6.85 2.58 -14.82
CA ASP A 61 -7.42 3.74 -14.12
C ASP A 61 -6.32 4.51 -13.36
N LYS A 62 -5.85 5.58 -14.00
CA LYS A 62 -4.83 6.48 -13.43
C LYS A 62 -5.32 7.20 -12.18
N THR A 63 -6.61 7.52 -12.10
CA THR A 63 -7.17 8.22 -10.92
C THR A 63 -7.10 7.30 -9.71
N LEU A 64 -7.51 6.04 -9.88
CA LEU A 64 -7.44 5.04 -8.83
C LEU A 64 -5.99 4.74 -8.40
N ALA A 65 -5.07 4.64 -9.35
CA ALA A 65 -3.64 4.45 -9.07
C ALA A 65 -3.07 5.63 -8.25
N LEU A 66 -3.38 6.87 -8.64
CA LEU A 66 -2.94 8.07 -7.93
C LEU A 66 -3.56 8.18 -6.53
N GLN A 67 -4.83 7.81 -6.35
CA GLN A 67 -5.46 7.76 -5.03
C GLN A 67 -4.78 6.75 -4.11
N THR A 68 -4.45 5.56 -4.64
CA THR A 68 -3.76 4.51 -3.90
C THR A 68 -2.34 4.93 -3.50
N LEU A 69 -1.62 5.59 -4.42
CA LEU A 69 -0.32 6.20 -4.14
C LEU A 69 -0.44 7.29 -3.07
N ALA A 70 -1.34 8.25 -3.25
CA ALA A 70 -1.54 9.34 -2.30
C ALA A 70 -1.81 8.81 -0.88
N PHE A 71 -2.69 7.81 -0.75
CA PHE A 71 -2.94 7.16 0.54
C PHE A 71 -1.67 6.54 1.13
N THR A 72 -0.85 5.86 0.33
CA THR A 72 0.40 5.23 0.76
C THR A 72 1.44 6.24 1.21
N PHE A 73 1.52 7.40 0.55
CA PHE A 73 2.43 8.50 0.94
C PHE A 73 2.03 9.19 2.25
N LEU A 74 0.77 9.07 2.67
CA LEU A 74 0.29 9.57 3.96
C LEU A 74 0.54 8.58 5.11
N GLN A 75 0.96 7.34 4.83
CA GLN A 75 1.21 6.33 5.86
C GLN A 75 2.62 6.47 6.45
N PRO A 76 2.84 6.05 7.71
CA PRO A 76 4.18 5.97 8.29
C PRO A 76 5.07 4.99 7.53
N GLY A 77 6.35 5.35 7.38
CA GLY A 77 7.36 4.57 6.67
C GLY A 77 7.97 5.33 5.51
N VAL A 78 8.67 4.61 4.66
CA VAL A 78 9.35 5.13 3.47
C VAL A 78 8.61 4.63 2.23
N PRO A 79 7.80 5.48 1.57
CA PRO A 79 7.14 5.09 0.32
C PRO A 79 8.17 4.87 -0.78
N SER A 80 7.93 3.88 -1.64
CA SER A 80 8.77 3.57 -2.79
C SER A 80 7.95 3.55 -4.07
N ILE A 81 8.53 4.11 -5.13
CA ILE A 81 7.95 4.13 -6.48
C ILE A 81 8.80 3.21 -7.35
N TYR A 82 8.16 2.25 -8.01
CA TYR A 82 8.82 1.42 -9.01
C TYR A 82 8.86 2.15 -10.37
N TYR A 83 10.03 2.15 -11.03
CA TYR A 83 10.25 2.94 -12.25
C TYR A 83 9.35 2.50 -13.40
N GLY A 84 8.94 3.43 -14.27
CA GLY A 84 8.17 3.13 -15.48
C GLY A 84 6.67 3.41 -15.35
N ILE A 85 6.34 4.64 -14.95
CA ILE A 85 4.99 5.24 -15.13
C ILE A 85 4.58 5.15 -16.60
#